data_AF-A0AAW1JZI7-F1
#
_entry.id   AF-A0AAW1JZI7-F1
#
_cell.length_a   1.000
_cell.length_b   1.000
_cell.length_c   1.000
_cell.angle_alpha   90.00
_cell.angle_beta   90.00
_cell.angle_gamma   90.00
#
_symmetry.space_group_name_H-M   'P 1'
#
loop_
_entity.id
_entity.type
_entity.pdbx_description
1 polymer ?
#
loop_
_entity_poly.entity_id
_entity_poly.type
_entity_poly.pdbx_seq_one_letter_code
_entity_poly.pdbx_strand_id
1 'polypeptide(L)'
;MNAVKSGLSKKLAANVHKVPRTTLVRRLLGRNIGKTGHSPVLSAEEERLTTETLGIVAHWGFPLTKPDIPDVVKKYLDKQGKQVRVFRYNTPGLDFIDSFIKRNNLSIRLASNIKRSRSSVDHEDRLLVRGTGEKTKPKRGKKIVPGALKKRILIFFQ
;
A
#
# COMPACT_ATOMS: atom_id res chain seq x y z
N MET A 1 9.67 -29.01 -9.35
CA MET A 1 9.19 -28.85 -10.75
C MET A 1 10.35 -28.85 -11.74
N ASN A 2 11.39 -28.05 -11.51
CA ASN A 2 12.59 -28.00 -12.37
C ASN A 2 13.26 -29.36 -12.56
N ALA A 3 13.29 -30.20 -11.51
CA ALA A 3 13.80 -31.57 -11.57
C ALA A 3 13.11 -32.49 -12.60
N VAL A 4 11.79 -32.35 -12.81
CA VAL A 4 11.08 -33.13 -13.84
C VAL A 4 11.35 -32.56 -15.23
N LYS A 5 11.49 -31.23 -15.33
CA LYS A 5 11.84 -30.56 -16.58
C LYS A 5 13.28 -30.86 -17.03
N SER A 6 14.18 -31.16 -16.09
CA SER A 6 15.55 -31.59 -16.34
C SER A 6 15.69 -33.08 -16.65
N GLY A 7 14.59 -33.79 -16.91
CA GLY A 7 14.60 -35.19 -17.37
C GLY A 7 14.42 -36.27 -16.30
N LEU A 8 14.28 -35.91 -15.01
CA LEU A 8 14.05 -36.93 -13.97
C LEU A 8 12.63 -37.48 -14.05
N SER A 9 12.50 -38.81 -13.86
CA SER A 9 11.19 -39.46 -13.76
C SER A 9 10.37 -38.86 -12.61
N LYS A 10 9.05 -38.70 -12.83
CA LYS A 10 8.11 -38.12 -11.86
C LYS A 10 8.16 -38.84 -10.50
N LYS A 11 8.42 -40.14 -10.50
CA LYS A 11 8.55 -40.97 -9.28
C LYS A 11 9.85 -40.64 -8.53
N LEU A 12 10.96 -40.55 -9.25
CA LEU A 12 12.26 -40.19 -8.67
C LEU A 12 12.23 -38.76 -8.11
N ALA A 13 11.70 -37.81 -8.87
CA ALA A 13 11.54 -36.42 -8.43
C ALA A 13 10.65 -36.29 -7.19
N ALA A 14 9.60 -37.11 -7.08
CA ALA A 14 8.74 -37.15 -5.88
C ALA A 14 9.51 -37.62 -4.64
N ASN A 15 10.33 -38.67 -4.77
CA ASN A 15 11.14 -39.21 -3.68
C ASN A 15 12.25 -38.24 -3.25
N VAL A 16 12.98 -37.66 -4.20
CA VAL A 16 14.07 -36.71 -3.93
C VAL A 16 13.56 -35.47 -3.20
N HIS A 17 12.40 -34.94 -3.63
CA HIS A 17 11.84 -33.72 -3.05
C HIS A 17 10.85 -33.96 -1.92
N LYS A 18 10.60 -35.21 -1.53
CA LYS A 18 9.61 -35.59 -0.50
C LYS A 18 8.23 -34.97 -0.73
N VAL A 19 7.82 -34.85 -1.99
CA VAL A 19 6.49 -34.34 -2.39
C VAL A 19 5.70 -35.50 -2.99
N PRO A 20 4.44 -35.73 -2.59
CA PRO A 20 3.62 -36.77 -3.19
C PRO A 20 3.57 -36.66 -4.72
N ARG A 21 3.71 -37.81 -5.39
CA ARG A 21 3.68 -37.89 -6.87
C ARG A 21 2.41 -37.26 -7.45
N THR A 22 1.27 -37.42 -6.79
CA THR A 22 -0.03 -36.84 -7.18
C THR A 22 0.02 -35.32 -7.18
N THR A 23 0.58 -34.70 -6.15
CA THR A 23 0.79 -33.24 -6.05
C THR A 23 1.69 -32.74 -7.17
N LEU A 24 2.77 -33.46 -7.46
CA LEU A 24 3.71 -33.15 -8.55
C LEU A 24 3.01 -33.17 -9.92
N VAL A 25 2.21 -34.20 -10.19
CA VAL A 25 1.42 -34.34 -11.43
C VAL A 25 0.35 -33.25 -11.54
N ARG A 26 -0.38 -32.96 -10.45
CA ARG A 26 -1.39 -31.87 -10.43
C ARG A 26 -0.74 -30.54 -10.82
N ARG A 27 0.41 -30.23 -10.24
CA ARG A 27 1.17 -29.02 -10.53
C ARG A 27 1.69 -29.00 -11.98
N LEU A 28 2.15 -30.14 -12.52
CA LEU A 28 2.58 -30.25 -13.93
C LEU A 28 1.44 -30.03 -14.93
N LEU A 29 0.24 -30.49 -14.59
CA LEU A 29 -1.00 -30.24 -15.36
C LEU A 29 -1.56 -28.82 -15.17
N GLY A 30 -0.80 -27.94 -14.53
CA GLY A 30 -1.20 -26.56 -14.27
C GLY A 30 -2.30 -26.37 -13.22
N ARG A 31 -2.63 -27.41 -12.45
CA ARG A 31 -3.66 -27.30 -11.40
C ARG A 31 -3.07 -26.67 -10.14
N ASN A 32 -3.84 -25.75 -9.53
CA ASN A 32 -3.47 -25.03 -8.30
C ASN A 32 -2.11 -24.32 -8.37
N ILE A 33 -1.75 -23.76 -9.53
CA ILE A 33 -0.57 -22.90 -9.66
C ILE A 33 -0.74 -21.60 -8.87
N GLY A 34 -1.98 -21.15 -8.69
CA GLY A 34 -2.31 -19.89 -8.04
C GLY A 34 -1.81 -19.75 -6.60
N LYS A 35 -1.89 -18.51 -6.09
CA LYS A 35 -1.60 -18.21 -4.69
C LYS A 35 -2.54 -19.02 -3.80
N THR A 36 -1.96 -19.64 -2.78
CA THR A 36 -2.73 -20.38 -1.78
C THR A 36 -3.34 -19.39 -0.78
N GLY A 37 -4.60 -19.61 -0.40
CA GLY A 37 -5.33 -18.77 0.54
C GLY A 37 -6.54 -18.06 -0.08
N HIS A 38 -7.33 -17.41 0.77
CA HIS A 38 -8.47 -16.61 0.34
C HIS A 38 -7.99 -15.34 -0.39
N SER A 39 -8.66 -14.95 -1.46
CA SER A 39 -8.36 -13.71 -2.18
C SER A 39 -8.59 -12.49 -1.28
N PRO A 40 -7.90 -11.36 -1.52
CA PRO A 40 -8.20 -10.12 -0.81
C PRO A 40 -9.68 -9.75 -0.94
N VAL A 41 -10.24 -9.18 0.14
CA VAL A 41 -11.64 -8.74 0.17
C VAL A 41 -11.89 -7.57 -0.78
N LEU A 42 -10.93 -6.63 -0.83
CA LEU A 42 -10.94 -5.51 -1.74
C LEU A 42 -10.31 -5.92 -3.08
N SER A 43 -10.82 -5.37 -4.18
CA SER A 43 -10.18 -5.52 -5.48
C SER A 43 -8.81 -4.82 -5.49
N ALA A 44 -7.93 -5.22 -6.41
CA ALA A 44 -6.61 -4.59 -6.52
C ALA A 44 -6.70 -3.08 -6.83
N GLU A 45 -7.75 -2.65 -7.55
CA GLU A 45 -8.00 -1.25 -7.86
C GLU A 45 -8.49 -0.48 -6.62
N GLU A 46 -9.43 -1.06 -5.87
CA GLU A 46 -9.95 -0.49 -4.62
C GLU A 46 -8.83 -0.34 -3.58
N GLU A 47 -7.96 -1.35 -3.49
CA GLU A 47 -6.81 -1.36 -2.59
C GLU A 47 -5.81 -0.24 -2.96
N ARG A 48 -5.56 -0.04 -4.25
CA ARG A 48 -4.70 1.03 -4.77
C ARG A 48 -5.26 2.41 -4.49
N LEU A 49 -6.55 2.64 -4.76
CA LEU A 49 -7.20 3.93 -4.53
C LEU A 49 -7.24 4.28 -3.04
N THR A 50 -7.54 3.29 -2.18
CA THR A 50 -7.47 3.47 -0.73
C THR A 50 -6.04 3.83 -0.30
N THR A 51 -5.01 3.17 -0.83
CA THR A 51 -3.62 3.47 -0.50
C THR A 51 -3.20 4.88 -0.95
N GLU A 52 -3.62 5.30 -2.15
CA GLU A 52 -3.32 6.63 -2.69
C GLU A 52 -3.97 7.74 -1.87
N THR A 53 -5.24 7.58 -1.51
CA THR A 53 -5.96 8.53 -0.64
C THR A 53 -5.31 8.66 0.73
N LEU A 54 -4.89 7.54 1.36
CA LEU A 54 -4.11 7.57 2.60
C LEU A 54 -2.81 8.36 2.43
N GLY A 55 -2.12 8.23 1.30
CA GLY A 55 -0.89 8.95 0.98
C GLY A 55 -1.10 10.47 0.82
N ILE A 56 -2.19 10.88 0.18
CA ILE A 56 -2.56 12.29 0.00
C ILE A 56 -2.90 12.93 1.36
N VAL A 57 -3.69 12.25 2.18
CA VAL A 57 -4.09 12.73 3.51
C VAL A 57 -2.87 12.87 4.42
N ALA A 58 -1.94 11.90 4.36
CA ALA A 58 -0.65 12.01 5.02
C ALA A 58 0.21 13.17 4.49
N HIS A 59 0.17 13.48 3.19
CA HIS A 59 0.86 14.63 2.61
C HIS A 59 0.29 15.97 3.09
N TRP A 60 -1.03 16.03 3.31
CA TRP A 60 -1.72 17.20 3.85
C TRP A 60 -1.45 17.46 5.33
N GLY A 61 -0.68 16.59 6.00
CA GLY A 61 -0.28 16.74 7.39
C GLY A 61 -1.16 15.99 8.38
N PHE A 62 -2.05 15.12 7.90
CA PHE A 62 -2.90 14.27 8.73
C PHE A 62 -2.53 12.80 8.51
N PRO A 63 -1.41 12.30 9.05
CA PRO A 63 -1.08 10.89 8.92
C PRO A 63 -2.12 10.05 9.66
N LEU A 64 -2.80 9.15 8.95
CA LEU A 64 -3.71 8.19 9.55
C LEU A 64 -2.91 7.07 10.21
N THR A 65 -3.35 6.67 11.39
CA THR A 65 -2.75 5.61 12.19
C THR A 65 -3.36 4.25 11.85
N LYS A 66 -2.73 3.16 12.32
CA LYS A 66 -3.27 1.80 12.16
C LYS A 66 -4.75 1.64 12.54
N PRO A 67 -5.23 2.14 13.69
CA PRO A 67 -6.63 2.00 14.07
C PRO A 67 -7.60 2.79 13.19
N ASP A 68 -7.14 3.77 12.42
CA ASP A 68 -8.00 4.55 11.53
C ASP A 68 -8.30 3.82 10.20
N ILE A 69 -7.45 2.86 9.80
CA ILE A 69 -7.58 2.12 8.53
C ILE A 69 -8.91 1.33 8.46
N PRO A 70 -9.31 0.56 9.50
CA PRO A 70 -10.62 -0.09 9.53
C PRO A 70 -11.79 0.85 9.27
N ASP A 71 -11.77 2.04 9.86
CA ASP A 71 -12.85 3.01 9.74
C ASP A 71 -12.94 3.60 8.33
N VAL A 72 -11.78 3.85 7.70
CA VAL A 72 -11.73 4.29 6.30
C VAL A 72 -12.31 3.22 5.38
N VAL A 73 -11.89 1.96 5.55
CA VAL A 73 -12.35 0.84 4.72
C VAL A 73 -13.84 0.57 4.96
N LYS A 74 -14.30 0.61 6.22
CA LYS A 74 -15.72 0.49 6.56
C LYS A 74 -16.55 1.56 5.87
N LYS A 75 -16.17 2.84 6.03
CA LYS A 75 -16.85 3.97 5.38
C LYS A 75 -16.87 3.83 3.86
N TYR A 76 -15.79 3.31 3.27
CA TYR A 76 -15.74 3.02 1.85
C TYR A 76 -16.77 1.94 1.46
N LEU A 77 -16.79 0.80 2.15
CA LEU A 77 -17.71 -0.31 1.88
C LEU A 77 -19.18 0.09 2.08
N ASP A 78 -19.47 0.85 3.15
CA ASP A 78 -20.80 1.36 3.44
C ASP A 78 -21.29 2.31 2.34
N LYS A 79 -20.43 3.22 1.85
CA LYS A 79 -20.75 4.12 0.73
C LYS A 79 -20.98 3.36 -0.59
N GLN A 80 -20.30 2.23 -0.78
CA GLN A 80 -20.48 1.37 -1.95
C GLN A 80 -21.69 0.43 -1.79
N GLY A 81 -22.36 0.39 -0.63
CA GLY A 81 -23.43 -0.55 -0.34
C GLY A 81 -22.97 -2.02 -0.33
N LYS A 82 -21.66 -2.27 -0.20
CA LYS A 82 -21.09 -3.63 -0.21
C LYS A 82 -21.03 -4.17 1.21
N GLN A 83 -21.65 -5.33 1.44
CA GLN A 83 -21.54 -6.07 2.69
C GLN A 83 -20.62 -7.28 2.55
N VAL A 84 -19.53 -7.26 3.31
CA VAL A 84 -18.57 -8.36 3.34
C VAL A 84 -18.90 -9.30 4.50
N ARG A 85 -19.28 -10.55 4.19
CA ARG A 85 -19.65 -11.56 5.21
C ARG A 85 -18.54 -11.89 6.21
N VAL A 86 -17.28 -11.76 5.79
CA VAL A 86 -16.10 -12.02 6.62
C VAL A 86 -15.91 -10.92 7.67
N PHE A 87 -16.44 -9.72 7.43
CA PHE A 87 -16.30 -8.59 8.34
C PHE A 87 -17.51 -8.48 9.26
N ARG A 88 -17.24 -8.41 10.56
CA ARG A 88 -18.29 -8.17 11.56
C ARG A 88 -18.72 -6.70 11.46
N TYR A 89 -19.99 -6.45 11.15
CA TYR A 89 -20.53 -5.10 10.94
C TYR A 89 -19.73 -4.28 9.91
N ASN A 90 -19.32 -4.92 8.81
CA ASN A 90 -18.53 -4.32 7.73
C ASN A 90 -17.19 -3.69 8.17
N THR A 91 -16.73 -4.03 9.39
CA THR A 91 -15.51 -3.48 9.98
C THR A 91 -14.40 -4.53 9.84
N PRO A 92 -13.31 -4.21 9.13
CA PRO A 92 -12.19 -5.14 9.00
C PRO A 92 -11.48 -5.39 10.35
N GLY A 93 -11.06 -6.63 10.58
CA GLY A 93 -10.28 -7.01 11.76
C GLY A 93 -8.78 -6.72 11.62
N LEU A 94 -8.02 -6.93 12.71
CA LEU A 94 -6.58 -6.66 12.76
C LEU A 94 -5.78 -7.42 11.70
N ASP A 95 -6.10 -8.70 11.47
CA ASP A 95 -5.43 -9.54 10.45
C ASP A 95 -5.55 -8.96 9.04
N PHE A 96 -6.69 -8.34 8.74
CA PHE A 96 -6.90 -7.65 7.48
C PHE A 96 -5.98 -6.43 7.37
N ILE A 97 -5.88 -5.63 8.44
CA ILE A 97 -5.05 -4.42 8.47
C ILE A 97 -3.59 -4.79 8.25
N ASP A 98 -3.06 -5.75 9.00
CA ASP A 98 -1.65 -6.16 8.88
C ASP A 98 -1.34 -6.71 7.49
N SER A 99 -2.26 -7.52 6.94
CA SER A 99 -2.13 -8.03 5.59
C SER A 99 -2.22 -6.91 4.54
N PHE A 100 -3.12 -5.93 4.72
CA PHE A 100 -3.28 -4.78 3.84
C PHE A 100 -2.04 -3.88 3.82
N ILE A 101 -1.49 -3.58 4.99
CA ILE A 101 -0.25 -2.80 5.12
C ILE A 101 0.89 -3.52 4.41
N LYS A 102 1.04 -4.83 4.65
CA LYS A 102 2.09 -5.67 4.04
C LYS A 102 1.96 -5.77 2.53
N ARG A 103 0.74 -5.87 1.98
CA ARG A 103 0.51 -5.94 0.52
C ARG A 103 0.81 -4.62 -0.17
N ASN A 104 0.44 -3.49 0.44
CA ASN A 104 0.58 -2.16 -0.16
C ASN A 104 1.89 -1.45 0.21
N ASN A 105 2.81 -2.12 0.92
CA ASN A 105 4.06 -1.55 1.43
C ASN A 105 3.84 -0.21 2.17
N LEU A 106 2.73 -0.12 2.89
CA LEU A 106 2.42 1.03 3.73
C LEU A 106 3.33 1.00 4.95
N SER A 107 3.69 2.18 5.41
CA SER A 107 4.54 2.32 6.58
C SER A 107 3.93 3.32 7.53
N ILE A 108 3.87 2.94 8.80
CA ILE A 108 3.30 3.76 9.87
C ILE A 108 4.30 4.86 10.19
N ARG A 109 3.94 6.13 10.05
CA ARG A 109 4.81 7.25 10.41
C ARG A 109 4.66 7.58 11.89
N LEU A 110 5.79 7.70 12.59
CA LEU A 110 5.87 8.47 13.83
C LEU A 110 5.97 9.96 13.48
N ALA A 111 5.45 10.82 14.36
CA ALA A 111 5.29 12.25 14.13
C ALA A 111 6.55 12.87 13.51
N SER A 112 6.37 13.59 12.39
CA SER A 112 7.45 14.32 11.72
C SER A 112 7.20 15.82 11.85
N ASN A 113 8.27 16.61 12.03
CA ASN A 113 8.15 18.06 11.97
C ASN A 113 7.45 18.51 10.68
N ILE A 114 6.53 19.47 10.82
CA ILE A 114 5.82 20.06 9.70
C ILE A 114 6.86 20.63 8.73
N LYS A 115 6.66 20.39 7.42
CA LYS A 115 7.58 20.87 6.39
C LYS A 115 7.71 22.38 6.45
N ARG A 116 8.92 22.90 6.21
CA ARG A 116 9.22 24.34 6.19
C ARG A 116 8.30 25.14 5.25
N SER A 117 7.96 24.56 4.10
CA SER A 117 7.02 25.18 3.14
C SER A 117 5.60 25.34 3.67
N ARG A 118 5.22 24.58 4.71
CA ARG A 118 3.93 24.70 5.40
C ARG A 118 4.02 25.56 6.66
N SER A 119 5.19 25.66 7.28
CA SER A 119 5.41 26.49 8.47
C SER A 119 5.77 27.94 8.11
N SER A 120 6.18 28.19 6.85
CA SER A 120 6.48 29.52 6.31
C SER A 120 5.18 30.28 6.00
N VAL A 121 4.28 30.37 6.97
CA VAL A 121 3.16 31.31 6.95
C VAL A 121 3.55 32.38 7.97
N ASP A 122 4.41 33.29 7.56
CA ASP A 122 4.81 34.42 8.40
C ASP A 122 3.65 35.42 8.49
N HIS A 123 3.62 36.22 9.56
CA HIS A 123 2.55 37.18 9.86
C HIS A 123 2.28 38.17 8.71
N GLU A 124 3.27 38.38 7.84
CA GLU A 124 3.26 39.27 6.68
C GLU A 124 2.31 38.81 5.55
N ASP A 125 2.10 37.50 5.37
CA ASP A 125 1.16 36.98 4.35
C ASP A 125 -0.30 37.36 4.67
N ARG A 126 -0.60 37.66 5.94
CA ARG A 126 -1.93 38.09 6.39
C ARG A 126 -2.21 39.56 6.09
N LEU A 127 -1.18 40.38 5.86
CA LEU A 127 -1.30 41.82 5.64
C LEU A 127 -1.44 42.20 4.15
N LEU A 128 -1.20 41.26 3.22
CA LEU A 128 -1.22 41.54 1.77
C LEU A 128 -2.60 41.41 1.09
N VAL A 129 -3.70 41.31 1.84
CA VAL A 129 -5.07 41.45 1.27
C VAL A 129 -5.52 42.91 1.23
N ARG A 130 -4.71 43.86 1.72
CA ARG A 130 -5.01 45.30 1.64
C ARG A 130 -3.81 46.06 1.07
N GLY A 131 -3.83 46.31 -0.23
CA GLY A 131 -3.07 47.39 -0.84
C GLY A 131 -2.01 46.97 -1.86
N THR A 132 -2.26 47.42 -3.09
CA THR A 132 -1.30 47.90 -4.10
C THR A 132 -0.20 46.95 -4.57
N GLY A 133 -0.24 46.66 -5.87
CA GLY A 133 0.68 45.76 -6.55
C GLY A 133 2.13 46.22 -6.56
N GLU A 134 3.03 45.27 -6.34
CA GLU A 134 4.39 45.33 -6.85
C GLU A 134 4.88 43.91 -7.18
N LYS A 135 5.38 43.72 -8.42
CA LYS A 135 5.82 42.42 -8.93
C LYS A 135 7.24 42.11 -8.43
N THR A 136 7.39 41.26 -7.43
CA THR A 136 8.71 40.66 -7.11
C THR A 136 8.96 39.42 -7.96
N LYS A 137 9.97 39.49 -8.84
CA LYS A 137 10.38 38.43 -9.77
C LYS A 137 10.82 37.14 -9.04
N PRO A 138 10.47 35.93 -9.52
CA PRO A 138 10.99 34.70 -8.95
C PRO A 138 12.46 34.47 -9.34
N LYS A 139 13.30 34.12 -8.34
CA LYS A 139 14.71 33.72 -8.54
C LYS A 139 14.81 32.31 -9.16
N ARG A 140 15.83 32.15 -10.00
CA ARG A 140 16.07 31.06 -10.98
C ARG A 140 16.70 29.80 -10.35
N GLY A 141 16.24 28.61 -10.77
CA GLY A 141 16.97 27.30 -10.72
C GLY A 141 16.63 26.38 -9.54
N LYS A 142 16.45 25.06 -9.68
CA LYS A 142 17.10 24.07 -10.56
C LYS A 142 16.09 23.03 -11.10
N LYS A 143 16.25 22.62 -12.37
CA LYS A 143 15.56 21.45 -12.95
C LYS A 143 16.08 20.18 -12.30
N ILE A 144 15.19 19.35 -11.76
CA ILE A 144 15.52 17.98 -11.32
C ILE A 144 15.06 17.04 -12.45
N VAL A 145 16.01 16.34 -13.05
CA VAL A 145 15.80 15.28 -14.06
C VAL A 145 15.00 14.11 -13.48
N PRO A 146 14.10 13.47 -14.24
CA PRO A 146 13.30 12.35 -13.75
C PRO A 146 14.13 11.07 -13.83
N GLY A 147 14.86 10.76 -12.75
CA GLY A 147 15.71 9.57 -12.71
C GLY A 147 15.85 9.05 -11.29
N ALA A 148 15.23 7.89 -11.05
CA ALA A 148 15.50 6.99 -9.93
C ALA A 148 15.23 7.51 -8.50
N LEU A 149 13.98 7.44 -8.05
CA LEU A 149 13.67 7.28 -6.63
C LEU A 149 13.07 5.89 -6.36
N LYS A 150 13.94 4.87 -6.38
CA LYS A 150 13.72 3.67 -5.58
C LYS A 150 13.92 4.08 -4.11
N LYS A 151 12.88 4.51 -3.41
CA LYS A 151 12.93 4.70 -1.96
C LYS A 151 12.08 3.64 -1.29
N ARG A 152 12.77 2.58 -0.84
CA ARG A 152 12.31 1.68 0.23
C ARG A 152 11.85 2.55 1.39
N ILE A 153 10.59 2.44 1.77
CA ILE A 153 10.06 3.09 2.96
C ILE A 153 10.27 2.08 4.10
N LEU A 154 11.24 2.38 4.95
CA LEU A 154 11.52 1.68 6.20
C LEU A 154 10.92 2.53 7.32
N ILE A 155 10.06 1.99 8.18
CA ILE A 155 9.74 2.63 9.45
C ILE A 155 9.69 1.60 10.58
N PHE A 156 10.40 1.95 11.66
CA PHE A 156 10.53 1.26 12.93
C PHE A 156 9.50 1.79 13.94
N PHE A 157 9.12 0.97 14.91
CA PHE A 157 8.32 1.32 16.09
C PHE A 157 9.08 0.95 17.35
N GLN A 158 8.82 1.68 18.45
CA GLN A 158 9.12 1.28 19.82
C GLN A 158 7.88 0.66 20.42
#